data_AF-A0A067NE51-F1
#
_entry.id   AF-A0A067NE51-F1
#
_cell.length_a   1.000
_cell.length_b   1.000
_cell.length_c   1.000
_cell.angle_alpha   90.00
_cell.angle_beta   90.00
_cell.angle_gamma   90.00
#
_symmetry.space_group_name_H-M   'P 1'
#
loop_
_entity.id
_entity.type
_entity.pdbx_description
1 polymer ?
#
loop_
_entity_poly.entity_id
_entity_poly.type
_entity_poly.pdbx_seq_one_letter_code
_entity_poly.pdbx_strand_id
1 'polypeptide(L)'
;MSSLQYTLVKSKDALAEAMTHLQEANHVVLDLEGLDLGEVGGALSIIILRPIGSKPPSKTYIVDIMQLPVDDLTPLFDLLRADTPVKVVFDGRKDFCELHYTYGVDLRKILDMQIAEIRMRYAAYDAYLIELVYAAFERRGILDLFLIVNAPGVEGFFLRTASLRPA
;
A
#
# COMPACT_ATOMS: atom_id res chain seq x y z
N MET A 1 -14.02 -15.52 -16.44
CA MET A 1 -13.12 -14.41 -16.05
C MET A 1 -13.75 -13.12 -16.52
N SER A 2 -14.10 -12.19 -15.62
CA SER A 2 -14.56 -10.87 -16.06
C SER A 2 -13.38 -10.14 -16.71
N SER A 3 -13.60 -9.54 -17.88
CA SER A 3 -12.61 -8.68 -18.53
C SER A 3 -12.17 -7.55 -17.58
N LEU A 4 -10.86 -7.31 -17.52
CA LEU A 4 -10.27 -6.16 -16.83
C LEU A 4 -10.69 -4.90 -17.58
N GLN A 5 -11.55 -4.08 -16.97
CA GLN A 5 -12.00 -2.82 -17.57
C GLN A 5 -11.02 -1.70 -17.26
N TYR A 6 -10.68 -0.91 -18.28
CA TYR A 6 -9.93 0.34 -18.14
C TYR A 6 -10.59 1.49 -18.90
N THR A 7 -10.36 2.73 -18.45
CA THR A 7 -10.65 3.97 -19.16
C THR A 7 -9.36 4.73 -19.35
N LEU A 8 -9.08 5.15 -20.58
CA LEU A 8 -8.05 6.13 -20.87
C LEU A 8 -8.66 7.53 -20.74
N VAL A 9 -8.14 8.33 -19.81
CA VAL A 9 -8.61 9.67 -19.49
C VAL A 9 -7.71 10.68 -20.21
N LYS A 10 -8.28 11.38 -21.20
CA LYS A 10 -7.59 12.34 -22.07
C LYS A 10 -8.28 13.70 -22.14
N SER A 11 -9.36 13.87 -21.41
CA SER A 11 -10.15 15.10 -21.40
C SER A 11 -10.62 15.42 -19.99
N LYS A 12 -10.89 16.70 -19.76
CA LYS A 12 -11.44 17.19 -18.49
C LYS A 12 -12.72 16.47 -18.08
N ASP A 13 -13.62 16.23 -19.03
CA ASP A 13 -14.89 15.54 -18.78
C ASP A 13 -14.67 14.08 -18.36
N ALA A 14 -13.77 13.37 -19.05
CA ALA A 14 -13.42 12.01 -18.69
C ALA A 14 -12.72 11.93 -17.32
N LEU A 15 -11.94 12.96 -16.96
CA LEU A 15 -11.33 13.06 -15.64
C LEU A 15 -12.41 13.29 -14.59
N ALA A 16 -13.33 14.22 -14.81
CA ALA A 16 -14.45 14.48 -13.90
C ALA A 16 -15.29 13.22 -13.65
N GLU A 17 -15.57 12.43 -14.70
CA GLU A 17 -16.26 11.13 -14.56
C GLU A 17 -15.45 10.16 -13.70
N ALA A 18 -14.13 10.02 -13.97
CA ALA A 18 -13.25 9.17 -13.18
C ALA A 18 -13.22 9.57 -11.70
N MET A 19 -13.21 10.88 -11.41
CA MET A 19 -13.14 11.41 -10.05
C MET A 19 -14.34 10.98 -9.20
N THR A 20 -15.54 10.82 -9.78
CA THR A 20 -16.72 10.37 -9.02
C THR A 20 -16.49 9.02 -8.36
N HIS A 21 -15.85 8.08 -9.06
CA HIS A 21 -15.57 6.75 -8.53
C HIS A 21 -14.32 6.73 -7.63
N LEU A 22 -13.32 7.55 -7.94
CA LEU A 22 -12.08 7.60 -7.14
C LEU A 22 -12.31 8.23 -5.76
N GLN A 23 -13.19 9.23 -5.67
CA GLN A 23 -13.51 9.93 -4.41
C GLN A 23 -14.39 9.09 -3.48
N GLU A 24 -15.24 8.23 -4.02
CA GLU A 24 -16.09 7.31 -3.23
C GLU A 24 -15.31 6.13 -2.65
N ALA A 25 -14.12 5.86 -3.16
CA ALA A 25 -13.30 4.75 -2.71
C ALA A 25 -12.66 5.04 -1.34
N ASN A 26 -12.48 3.99 -0.54
CA ASN A 26 -11.66 4.08 0.68
C ASN A 26 -10.17 3.91 0.38
N HIS A 27 -9.84 3.19 -0.69
CA HIS A 27 -8.47 2.91 -1.11
C HIS A 27 -8.40 3.01 -2.63
N VAL A 28 -7.28 3.54 -3.13
CA VAL A 28 -6.98 3.61 -4.55
C VAL A 28 -5.57 3.11 -4.76
N VAL A 29 -5.39 2.14 -5.65
CA VAL A 29 -4.06 1.77 -6.16
C VAL A 29 -3.57 2.91 -7.04
N LEU A 30 -2.33 3.34 -6.83
CA LEU A 30 -1.66 4.42 -7.54
C LEU A 30 -0.33 3.93 -8.10
N ASP A 31 -0.06 4.28 -9.35
CA ASP A 31 1.21 4.05 -10.03
C ASP A 31 1.44 5.16 -11.06
N LEU A 32 2.68 5.60 -11.23
CA LEU A 32 3.06 6.68 -12.15
C LEU A 32 4.06 6.17 -13.17
N GLU A 33 3.95 6.65 -14.41
CA GLU A 33 4.85 6.28 -15.50
C GLU A 33 5.36 7.52 -16.22
N GLY A 34 6.64 7.53 -16.59
CA GLY A 34 7.28 8.69 -17.19
C GLY A 34 8.72 8.44 -17.64
N LEU A 35 9.33 9.48 -18.19
CA LEU A 35 10.76 9.49 -18.52
C LEU A 35 11.56 9.87 -17.27
N ASP A 36 12.52 9.03 -16.88
CA ASP A 36 13.42 9.28 -15.73
C ASP A 36 12.69 9.80 -14.47
N LEU A 37 11.55 9.16 -14.16
CA LEU A 37 10.60 9.61 -13.15
C LEU A 37 11.27 9.86 -11.78
N GLY A 38 10.96 11.02 -11.18
CA GLY A 38 11.50 11.41 -9.86
C GLY A 38 12.95 11.88 -9.88
N GLU A 39 13.54 12.09 -11.05
CA GLU A 39 14.91 12.60 -11.24
C GLU A 39 14.90 14.03 -11.82
N VAL A 40 16.02 14.74 -11.68
CA VAL A 40 16.17 16.09 -12.25
C VAL A 40 16.12 16.01 -13.77
N GLY A 41 15.13 16.66 -14.38
CA GLY A 41 14.90 16.61 -15.82
C GLY A 41 14.03 15.45 -16.28
N GLY A 42 13.51 14.64 -15.34
CA GLY A 42 12.46 13.67 -15.62
C GLY A 42 11.12 14.33 -15.97
N ALA A 43 10.18 13.52 -16.46
CA ALA A 43 8.85 13.97 -16.81
C ALA A 43 7.81 12.86 -16.60
N LEU A 44 6.77 13.17 -15.82
CA LEU A 44 5.56 12.36 -15.73
C LEU A 44 4.82 12.32 -17.07
N SER A 45 4.22 11.17 -17.40
CA SER A 45 3.42 11.01 -18.62
C SER A 45 2.03 10.42 -18.35
N ILE A 46 1.94 9.50 -17.40
CA ILE A 46 0.70 8.77 -17.09
C ILE A 46 0.56 8.62 -15.58
N ILE A 47 -0.66 8.77 -15.08
CA ILE A 47 -1.06 8.37 -13.73
C ILE A 47 -2.08 7.25 -13.83
N ILE A 48 -1.83 6.13 -13.17
CA ILE A 48 -2.71 4.95 -13.16
C ILE A 48 -3.38 4.87 -11.80
N LEU A 49 -4.72 4.78 -11.80
CA LEU A 49 -5.53 4.75 -10.60
C LEU A 49 -6.56 3.62 -10.66
N ARG A 50 -6.73 2.88 -9.56
CA ARG A 50 -7.79 1.88 -9.45
C ARG A 50 -8.42 1.90 -8.06
N PRO A 51 -9.72 2.25 -7.93
CA PRO A 51 -10.40 2.15 -6.65
C PRO A 51 -10.51 0.69 -6.20
N ILE A 52 -10.30 0.41 -4.92
CA ILE A 52 -10.47 -0.93 -4.35
C ILE A 52 -11.83 -1.00 -3.63
N GLY A 53 -12.55 -2.10 -3.86
CA GLY A 53 -13.78 -2.40 -3.12
C GLY A 53 -15.02 -1.60 -3.55
N SER A 54 -14.94 -0.85 -4.66
CA SER A 54 -16.11 -0.19 -5.24
C SER A 54 -17.08 -1.22 -5.83
N LYS A 55 -18.39 -0.99 -5.67
CA LYS A 55 -19.44 -1.63 -6.47
C LYS A 55 -20.04 -0.54 -7.37
N PRO A 56 -20.09 -0.70 -8.70
CA PRO A 56 -19.72 -1.86 -9.54
C PRO A 56 -18.20 -2.15 -9.59
N PRO A 57 -17.77 -3.31 -10.16
CA PRO A 57 -16.38 -3.75 -10.13
C PRO A 57 -15.40 -2.66 -10.56
N SER A 58 -14.35 -2.49 -9.76
CA SER A 58 -13.27 -1.53 -9.94
C SER A 58 -12.75 -1.46 -11.37
N LYS A 59 -12.91 -0.30 -12.02
CA LYS A 59 -12.29 0.04 -13.31
C LYS A 59 -10.91 0.67 -13.08
N THR A 60 -9.98 0.47 -13.99
CA THR A 60 -8.67 1.16 -13.96
C THR A 60 -8.75 2.43 -14.78
N TYR A 61 -8.30 3.54 -14.23
CA TYR A 61 -8.18 4.82 -14.92
C TYR A 61 -6.72 5.06 -15.26
N ILE A 62 -6.46 5.31 -16.54
CA ILE A 62 -5.14 5.64 -17.06
C ILE A 62 -5.23 7.10 -17.49
N VAL A 63 -4.71 8.01 -16.70
CA VAL A 63 -4.75 9.45 -16.96
C VAL A 63 -3.53 9.82 -17.78
N ASP A 64 -3.76 10.18 -19.04
CA ASP A 64 -2.74 10.71 -19.94
C ASP A 64 -2.56 12.20 -19.62
N ILE A 65 -1.62 12.50 -18.73
CA ILE A 65 -1.44 13.85 -18.22
C ILE A 65 -0.86 14.79 -19.28
N MET A 66 -0.27 14.25 -20.35
CA MET A 66 0.28 15.03 -21.46
C MET A 66 -0.82 15.63 -22.35
N GLN A 67 -2.04 15.08 -22.29
CA GLN A 67 -3.20 15.58 -23.03
C GLN A 67 -4.09 16.53 -22.23
N LEU A 68 -3.74 16.80 -20.98
CA LEU A 68 -4.50 17.65 -20.08
C LEU A 68 -3.66 18.87 -19.65
N PRO A 69 -4.21 20.09 -19.72
CA PRO A 69 -3.61 21.23 -19.05
C PRO A 69 -3.42 20.93 -17.55
N VAL A 70 -2.33 21.40 -16.95
CA VAL A 70 -2.04 21.18 -15.53
C VAL A 70 -3.19 21.66 -14.63
N ASP A 71 -3.83 22.78 -14.99
CA ASP A 71 -4.99 23.30 -14.24
C ASP A 71 -6.17 22.33 -14.21
N ASP A 72 -6.38 21.54 -15.28
CA ASP A 72 -7.44 20.54 -15.35
C ASP A 72 -7.13 19.31 -14.48
N LEU A 73 -5.86 19.08 -14.10
CA LEU A 73 -5.45 18.00 -13.19
C LEU A 73 -5.69 18.33 -11.71
N THR A 74 -6.05 19.56 -11.37
CA THR A 74 -6.26 20.01 -9.99
C THR A 74 -7.13 19.06 -9.15
N PRO A 75 -8.30 18.55 -9.63
CA PRO A 75 -9.12 17.63 -8.85
C PRO A 75 -8.41 16.31 -8.51
N LEU A 76 -7.58 15.83 -9.43
CA LEU A 76 -6.78 14.62 -9.20
C LEU A 76 -5.68 14.90 -8.17
N PHE A 77 -4.97 16.02 -8.30
CA PHE A 77 -3.94 16.42 -7.34
C PHE A 77 -4.51 16.65 -5.95
N ASP A 78 -5.71 17.19 -5.84
CA ASP A 78 -6.41 17.35 -4.56
C ASP A 78 -6.78 16.02 -3.93
N LEU A 79 -7.19 15.02 -4.72
CA LEU A 79 -7.40 13.64 -4.25
C LEU A 79 -6.10 13.01 -3.73
N LEU A 80 -4.98 13.21 -4.43
CA LEU A 80 -3.66 12.72 -4.01
C LEU A 80 -3.21 13.38 -2.69
N ARG A 81 -3.52 14.67 -2.52
CA ARG A 81 -3.34 15.39 -1.26
C ARG A 81 -4.35 14.98 -0.20
N ALA A 82 -5.51 14.44 -0.51
CA ALA A 82 -6.53 14.18 0.50
C ALA A 82 -6.12 13.06 1.48
N ASP A 83 -6.67 13.08 2.69
CA ASP A 83 -6.49 11.99 3.66
C ASP A 83 -7.35 10.75 3.34
N THR A 84 -8.28 10.87 2.40
CA THR A 84 -9.09 9.78 1.87
C THR A 84 -9.28 9.97 0.37
N PRO A 85 -9.12 8.94 -0.47
CA PRO A 85 -8.77 7.55 -0.16
C PRO A 85 -7.32 7.38 0.33
N VAL A 86 -7.02 6.22 0.91
CA VAL A 86 -5.64 5.75 1.12
C VAL A 86 -5.04 5.39 -0.24
N LYS A 87 -3.87 5.94 -0.57
CA LYS A 87 -3.14 5.59 -1.80
C LYS A 87 -2.28 4.37 -1.55
N VAL A 88 -2.58 3.28 -2.24
CA VAL A 88 -1.81 2.04 -2.19
C VAL A 88 -0.80 2.07 -3.33
N VAL A 89 0.48 2.08 -3.00
CA VAL A 89 1.59 2.15 -3.97
C VAL A 89 2.52 0.96 -3.79
N PHE A 90 3.40 0.71 -4.74
CA PHE A 90 4.51 -0.22 -4.59
C PHE A 90 5.80 0.51 -4.93
N ASP A 91 6.68 0.71 -3.94
CA ASP A 91 7.91 1.51 -4.12
C ASP A 91 7.63 2.95 -4.58
N GLY A 92 6.76 3.65 -3.85
CA GLY A 92 6.25 4.97 -4.26
C GLY A 92 7.26 6.12 -4.15
N ARG A 93 8.56 5.84 -4.00
CA ARG A 93 9.61 6.85 -3.77
C ARG A 93 9.76 7.78 -4.97
N LYS A 94 9.85 7.22 -6.17
CA LYS A 94 9.99 8.00 -7.41
C LYS A 94 8.71 8.77 -7.72
N ASP A 95 7.55 8.12 -7.52
CA ASP A 95 6.24 8.76 -7.67
C ASP A 95 6.09 9.98 -6.76
N PHE A 96 6.47 9.83 -5.48
CA PHE A 96 6.44 10.92 -4.52
C PHE A 96 7.36 12.07 -4.93
N CYS A 97 8.59 11.77 -5.33
CA CYS A 97 9.54 12.80 -5.78
C CYS A 97 8.98 13.58 -6.98
N GLU A 98 8.45 12.88 -7.98
CA GLU A 98 7.85 13.52 -9.15
C GLU A 98 6.69 14.44 -8.74
N LEU A 99 5.73 13.91 -7.97
CA LEU A 99 4.56 14.67 -7.54
C LEU A 99 4.93 15.89 -6.70
N HIS A 100 5.86 15.73 -5.76
CA HIS A 100 6.25 16.79 -4.84
C HIS A 100 7.07 17.89 -5.55
N TYR A 101 8.15 17.51 -6.24
CA TYR A 101 9.08 18.48 -6.82
C TYR A 101 8.59 19.09 -8.13
N THR A 102 7.89 18.33 -8.98
CA THR A 102 7.39 18.83 -10.27
C THR A 102 6.04 19.54 -10.13
N TYR A 103 5.13 19.00 -9.31
CA TYR A 103 3.73 19.47 -9.25
C TYR A 103 3.32 20.09 -7.91
N GLY A 104 4.19 20.13 -6.90
CA GLY A 104 3.85 20.62 -5.57
C GLY A 104 2.72 19.80 -4.91
N VAL A 105 2.64 18.51 -5.23
CA VAL A 105 1.62 17.58 -4.72
C VAL A 105 2.21 16.77 -3.58
N ASP A 106 1.85 17.14 -2.37
CA ASP A 106 2.17 16.37 -1.17
C ASP A 106 1.24 15.15 -1.08
N LEU A 107 1.72 14.00 -1.55
CA LEU A 107 0.99 12.74 -1.46
C LEU A 107 0.79 12.36 0.02
N ARG A 108 -0.46 12.22 0.46
CA ARG A 108 -0.81 11.93 1.88
C ARG A 108 -1.53 10.59 2.02
N LYS A 109 -1.50 9.99 3.22
CA LYS A 109 -2.16 8.71 3.54
C LYS A 109 -1.81 7.61 2.53
N ILE A 110 -0.55 7.23 2.56
CA ILE A 110 0.04 6.24 1.67
C ILE A 110 0.20 4.91 2.41
N LEU A 111 -0.15 3.82 1.75
CA LEU A 111 0.24 2.46 2.11
C LEU A 111 1.23 1.96 1.04
N ASP A 112 2.52 1.94 1.36
CA ASP A 112 3.53 1.38 0.47
C ASP A 112 3.66 -0.13 0.70
N MET A 113 3.26 -0.90 -0.30
CA MET A 113 3.24 -2.36 -0.24
C MET A 113 4.64 -2.98 -0.23
N GLN A 114 5.67 -2.31 -0.77
CA GLN A 114 7.05 -2.77 -0.66
C GLN A 114 7.51 -2.71 0.79
N ILE A 115 7.23 -1.60 1.48
CA ILE A 115 7.57 -1.43 2.89
C ILE A 115 6.75 -2.42 3.75
N ALA A 116 5.45 -2.58 3.46
CA ALA A 116 4.61 -3.54 4.16
C ALA A 116 5.16 -4.97 4.03
N GLU A 117 5.54 -5.39 2.82
CA GLU A 117 6.11 -6.71 2.55
C GLU A 117 7.42 -6.93 3.33
N ILE A 118 8.33 -5.95 3.32
CA ILE A 118 9.59 -6.00 4.07
C ILE A 118 9.32 -6.15 5.57
N ARG A 119 8.37 -5.38 6.12
CA ARG A 119 7.99 -5.45 7.54
C ARG A 119 7.40 -6.81 7.89
N MET A 120 6.59 -7.39 7.02
CA MET A 120 6.03 -8.74 7.23
C MET A 120 7.11 -9.81 7.23
N ARG A 121 8.12 -9.72 6.36
CA ARG A 121 9.27 -10.64 6.39
C ARG A 121 10.03 -10.58 7.71
N TYR A 122 10.33 -9.38 8.22
CA TYR A 122 11.01 -9.24 9.51
C TYR A 122 10.20 -9.79 10.67
N ALA A 123 8.89 -9.52 10.72
CA ALA A 123 8.02 -10.08 11.75
C ALA A 123 7.99 -11.62 11.73
N ALA A 124 8.00 -12.22 10.54
CA ALA A 124 8.08 -13.68 10.39
C ALA A 124 9.44 -14.24 10.88
N TYR A 125 10.55 -13.54 10.60
CA TYR A 125 11.85 -13.92 11.13
C TYR A 125 11.92 -13.81 12.65
N ASP A 126 11.36 -12.76 13.24
CA ASP A 126 11.32 -12.59 14.69
C ASP A 126 10.52 -13.73 15.36
N ALA A 127 9.35 -14.07 14.82
CA ALA A 127 8.56 -15.19 15.32
C ALA A 127 9.33 -16.52 15.25
N TYR A 128 10.01 -16.78 14.13
CA TYR A 128 10.84 -17.97 13.96
C TYR A 128 12.04 -18.02 14.93
N LEU A 129 12.72 -16.90 15.13
CA LEU A 129 13.83 -16.82 16.09
C LEU A 129 13.36 -17.05 17.53
N ILE A 130 12.20 -16.51 17.88
CA ILE A 130 11.57 -16.77 19.17
C ILE A 130 11.31 -18.27 19.34
N GLU A 131 10.68 -18.94 18.37
CA GLU A 131 10.45 -20.38 18.41
C GLU A 131 11.76 -21.19 18.60
N LEU A 132 12.83 -20.82 17.89
CA LEU A 132 14.13 -21.48 18.02
C LEU A 132 14.74 -21.33 19.42
N VAL A 133 14.65 -20.14 20.02
CA VAL A 133 15.15 -19.86 21.37
C VAL A 133 14.36 -20.66 22.40
N TYR A 134 13.04 -20.68 22.29
CA TYR A 134 12.18 -21.49 23.17
C TYR A 134 12.53 -22.98 23.07
N ALA A 135 12.61 -23.53 21.86
CA ALA A 135 12.98 -24.93 21.65
C ALA A 135 14.38 -25.25 22.21
N ALA A 136 15.33 -24.31 22.16
CA ALA A 136 16.65 -24.49 22.74
C ALA A 136 16.63 -24.51 24.28
N PHE A 137 15.80 -23.68 24.91
CA PHE A 137 15.63 -23.66 26.37
C PHE A 137 14.91 -24.91 26.88
N GLU A 138 13.88 -25.39 26.16
CA GLU A 138 13.22 -26.66 26.44
C GLU A 138 14.21 -27.84 26.36
N ARG A 139 15.01 -27.94 25.29
CA ARG A 139 16.03 -28.98 25.15
C ARG A 139 17.08 -28.99 26.28
N ARG A 140 17.32 -27.85 26.91
CA ARG A 140 18.25 -27.72 28.04
C ARG A 140 17.56 -27.87 29.39
N GLY A 141 16.26 -28.12 29.44
CA GLY A 141 15.48 -28.22 30.68
C GLY A 141 15.42 -26.90 31.46
N ILE A 142 15.70 -25.77 30.81
CA ILE A 142 15.68 -24.43 31.41
C ILE A 142 14.22 -23.94 31.53
N LEU A 143 13.39 -24.32 30.57
CA LEU A 143 11.95 -24.09 30.58
C LEU A 143 11.22 -25.44 30.61
N ASP A 144 10.26 -25.59 31.51
CA ASP A 144 9.15 -26.51 31.30
C ASP A 144 8.04 -25.71 30.61
N LEU A 145 7.99 -25.75 29.27
CA LEU A 145 6.91 -25.11 28.56
C LEU A 145 6.15 -26.11 27.69
N PHE A 146 4.83 -26.14 27.88
CA PHE A 146 3.88 -26.53 26.84
C PHE A 146 3.53 -25.25 26.09
N LEU A 147 4.12 -25.05 24.93
CA LEU A 147 3.84 -23.91 24.07
C LEU A 147 2.75 -24.31 23.08
N ILE A 148 1.62 -23.59 23.12
CA ILE A 148 0.69 -23.56 22.00
C ILE A 148 0.89 -22.14 21.38
N VAL A 149 0.70 -21.93 20.07
CA VAL A 149 0.75 -20.60 19.43
C VAL A 149 -0.62 -20.25 18.82
N ASN A 150 -1.16 -19.05 19.09
CA ASN A 150 -2.39 -18.56 18.45
C ASN A 150 -2.07 -17.52 17.37
N ALA A 151 -2.44 -17.82 16.13
CA ALA A 151 -2.54 -16.85 15.05
C ALA A 151 -4.00 -16.38 14.90
N PRO A 152 -4.27 -15.17 14.36
CA PRO A 152 -5.64 -14.67 14.19
C PRO A 152 -6.44 -15.59 13.26
N GLY A 153 -7.50 -16.21 13.80
CA GLY A 153 -8.27 -17.28 13.14
C GLY A 153 -8.29 -18.61 13.90
N VAL A 154 -7.51 -18.73 14.98
CA VAL A 154 -7.52 -19.88 15.88
C VAL A 154 -8.09 -19.44 17.23
N GLU A 155 -9.16 -20.11 17.69
CA GLU A 155 -9.83 -19.76 18.94
C GLU A 155 -8.98 -20.12 20.17
N GLY A 156 -8.80 -19.13 21.05
CA GLY A 156 -8.62 -19.32 22.50
C GLY A 156 -7.22 -19.69 22.98
N PHE A 157 -6.53 -18.73 23.63
CA PHE A 157 -5.22 -18.98 24.23
C PHE A 157 -5.06 -18.40 25.63
N PHE A 158 -4.75 -19.29 26.59
CA PHE A 158 -4.42 -18.94 27.97
C PHE A 158 -2.97 -19.31 28.27
N LEU A 159 -2.15 -18.31 28.60
CA LEU A 159 -0.82 -18.51 29.17
C LEU A 159 -0.95 -18.76 30.68
N ARG A 160 -0.47 -19.91 31.17
CA ARG A 160 -0.03 -20.04 32.57
C ARG A 160 1.47 -19.77 32.62
N THR A 161 1.87 -18.91 33.54
CA THR A 161 3.25 -18.44 33.77
C THR A 161 4.24 -19.60 33.88
N ALA A 162 5.30 -19.56 33.06
CA ALA A 162 6.48 -20.39 33.22
C ALA A 162 7.18 -20.06 34.55
N SER A 163 7.45 -21.06 35.38
CA SER A 163 8.36 -20.90 36.53
C SER A 163 9.74 -21.39 36.13
N LEU A 164 10.75 -20.53 36.22
CA LEU A 164 12.15 -20.91 36.08
C LEU A 164 12.51 -21.92 37.18
N ARG A 165 13.14 -23.04 36.81
CA ARG A 165 13.74 -23.95 37.79
C ARG A 165 15.07 -23.34 38.28
N PRO A 166 15.32 -23.27 39.59
CA PRO A 166 16.62 -22.85 40.10
C PRO A 166 17.70 -23.88 39.71
N ALA A 167 18.92 -23.37 39.50
CA ALA A 167 20.11 -24.13 39.12
C ALA A 167 20.57 -25.11 40.21
#